data_AF-A0A1H9L5P9-F1
#
_entry.id   AF-A0A1H9L5P9-F1
#
_cell.length_a   1.000
_cell.length_b   1.000
_cell.length_c   1.000
_cell.angle_alpha   90.00
_cell.angle_beta   90.00
_cell.angle_gamma   90.00
#
_symmetry.space_group_name_H-M   'P 1'
#
loop_
_entity.id
_entity.type
_entity.pdbx_description
1 polymer ?
#
loop_
_entity_poly.entity_id
_entity_poly.type
_entity_poly.pdbx_seq_one_letter_code
_entity_poly.pdbx_strand_id
1 'polypeptide(L)'
;MDSMLSILIDFDMCLKSLSEIESSNTVLIDYVDKDLGFTPSNLGTLSASQIIDKLLSLPGYISPYFYLMEQSNELSEDVRKCLNHTRLLILKNQYAKRHFNTSYYTHYKLLDNEWQKALHSRLSPTFYKNLDQQREFLYDVYGSYFASHSLNHFHILSHLYGQEFVEYHTYCLNRFKANYSSFMKRTQLEKDLKFKSHLFVGMNQEKRKILYQTLINNVFNKHFDCQVTVHFHKHSHIITKHHENTYVISLANYLTFAEELDQLLTYLGEIFYKLSLKRTEESIDACCTNNYAKEQMIAFFQFLPLACPSVATFITKTALELEQIPLSKKKMSFYQEELLMYYISFHSNPLRRQLVNPLQRINLLYCEANIEKLWFNKAISSAELPDYWEEITLKTFKKAPSHPIEGTLRMVEWKDINQGHAFIKLVAICNLFHDELTPDGEVPIFKEFSKYFDNNSLHLWNSQQIINKDISDQVNPAQNALNFIGQFYNNYIYRRPLLVDKY
;
A
#
# COMPACT_ATOMS: atom_id res chain seq x y z
N MET A 1 2.82 -7.21 -16.95
CA MET A 1 1.83 -6.90 -18.01
C MET A 1 0.89 -5.80 -17.55
N ASP A 2 0.47 -5.79 -16.28
CA ASP A 2 -0.52 -4.83 -15.75
C ASP A 2 -0.10 -3.35 -15.74
N SER A 3 1.20 -3.01 -15.58
CA SER A 3 1.66 -1.62 -15.67
C SER A 3 1.74 -1.07 -17.10
N MET A 4 1.79 -1.95 -18.10
CA MET A 4 1.75 -1.57 -19.52
C MET A 4 0.32 -1.24 -19.93
N LEU A 5 -0.65 -1.98 -19.37
CA LEU A 5 -2.07 -1.74 -19.57
C LEU A 5 -2.50 -0.43 -18.91
N SER A 6 -2.01 -0.09 -17.71
CA SER A 6 -2.37 1.18 -17.07
C SER A 6 -1.85 2.38 -17.86
N ILE A 7 -0.58 2.35 -18.31
CA ILE A 7 -0.01 3.44 -19.13
C ILE A 7 -0.73 3.57 -20.48
N LEU A 8 -1.18 2.46 -21.09
CA LEU A 8 -1.96 2.48 -22.34
C LEU A 8 -3.38 2.97 -22.13
N ILE A 9 -4.04 2.56 -21.05
CA ILE A 9 -5.38 3.02 -20.69
C ILE A 9 -5.34 4.51 -20.35
N ASP A 10 -4.34 4.97 -19.60
CA ASP A 10 -4.20 6.38 -19.21
C ASP A 10 -3.84 7.27 -20.41
N PHE A 11 -3.05 6.77 -21.37
CA PHE A 11 -2.72 7.49 -22.60
C PHE A 11 -3.85 7.47 -23.66
N ASP A 12 -4.56 6.35 -23.80
CA ASP A 12 -5.76 6.23 -24.64
C ASP A 12 -6.92 7.07 -24.06
N MET A 13 -7.02 7.17 -22.72
CA MET A 13 -7.92 8.12 -22.04
C MET A 13 -7.48 9.57 -22.28
N CYS A 14 -6.19 9.92 -22.22
CA CYS A 14 -5.72 11.26 -22.59
C CYS A 14 -6.09 11.61 -24.05
N LEU A 15 -5.92 10.68 -24.98
CA LEU A 15 -6.27 10.88 -26.39
C LEU A 15 -7.79 10.95 -26.60
N LYS A 16 -8.58 10.17 -25.85
CA LYS A 16 -10.05 10.22 -25.87
C LYS A 16 -10.59 11.51 -25.26
N SER A 17 -10.04 11.98 -24.16
CA SER A 17 -10.36 13.29 -23.58
C SER A 17 -9.93 14.43 -24.50
N LEU A 18 -8.85 14.27 -25.28
CA LEU A 18 -8.48 15.21 -26.35
C LEU A 18 -9.44 15.16 -27.54
N SER A 19 -10.02 14.01 -27.87
CA SER A 19 -11.14 13.92 -28.83
C SER A 19 -12.46 14.43 -28.27
N GLU A 20 -12.69 14.44 -26.95
CA GLU A 20 -13.89 15.07 -26.36
C GLU A 20 -13.79 16.61 -26.32
N ILE A 21 -12.59 17.18 -26.48
CA ILE A 21 -12.34 18.59 -26.83
C ILE A 21 -12.65 18.85 -28.33
N GLU A 22 -13.51 18.03 -28.95
CA GLU A 22 -13.97 18.15 -30.35
C GLU A 22 -14.83 19.38 -30.63
N SER A 23 -15.18 20.19 -29.62
CA SER A 23 -16.04 21.38 -29.82
C SER A 23 -15.33 22.72 -29.94
N SER A 24 -14.00 22.80 -29.77
CA SER A 24 -13.33 24.11 -29.60
C SER A 24 -12.12 24.41 -30.48
N ASN A 25 -11.43 23.43 -31.10
CA ASN A 25 -10.16 23.75 -31.78
C ASN A 25 -9.88 22.88 -33.04
N THR A 26 -10.24 23.42 -34.20
CA THR A 26 -9.99 22.87 -35.55
C THR A 26 -8.49 22.75 -35.91
N VAL A 27 -7.60 23.40 -35.16
CA VAL A 27 -6.15 23.45 -35.44
C VAL A 27 -5.40 22.17 -35.03
N LEU A 28 -5.91 21.43 -34.05
CA LEU A 28 -5.25 20.21 -33.53
C LEU A 28 -5.45 18.99 -34.44
N ILE A 29 -6.61 18.88 -35.09
CA ILE A 29 -6.97 17.75 -35.97
C ILE A 29 -6.07 17.73 -37.21
N ASP A 30 -5.83 18.89 -37.83
CA ASP A 30 -4.98 18.99 -39.02
C ASP A 30 -3.50 18.66 -38.72
N TYR A 31 -3.03 18.87 -37.48
CA TYR A 31 -1.64 18.62 -37.09
C TYR A 31 -1.38 17.15 -36.70
N VAL A 32 -2.35 16.49 -36.07
CA VAL A 32 -2.24 15.07 -35.66
C VAL A 32 -2.39 14.12 -36.86
N ASP A 33 -3.30 14.41 -37.79
CA ASP A 33 -3.56 13.53 -38.94
C ASP A 33 -2.53 13.66 -40.06
N LYS A 34 -2.01 14.86 -40.35
CA LYS A 34 -1.11 15.08 -41.52
C LYS A 34 0.36 14.80 -41.24
N ASP A 35 0.87 15.09 -40.04
CA ASP A 35 2.32 15.07 -39.78
C ASP A 35 2.79 13.88 -38.93
N LEU A 36 1.89 13.21 -38.20
CA LEU A 36 2.27 12.19 -37.21
C LEU A 36 2.04 10.74 -37.69
N GLY A 37 1.30 10.56 -38.80
CA GLY A 37 1.10 9.25 -39.45
C GLY A 37 0.41 8.19 -38.58
N PHE A 38 -0.28 8.60 -37.52
CA PHE A 38 -1.07 7.72 -36.66
C PHE A 38 -2.44 7.49 -37.29
N THR A 39 -2.53 6.58 -38.26
CA THR A 39 -3.84 6.09 -38.68
C THR A 39 -4.42 5.18 -37.59
N PRO A 40 -5.75 5.22 -37.33
CA PRO A 40 -6.43 4.35 -36.35
C PRO A 40 -6.10 2.85 -36.52
N SER A 41 -5.72 2.42 -37.72
CA SER A 41 -5.33 1.05 -38.05
C SER A 41 -3.99 0.58 -37.46
N ASN A 42 -3.09 1.50 -37.06
CA ASN A 42 -1.72 1.17 -36.64
C ASN A 42 -1.52 1.21 -35.11
N LEU A 43 -2.39 1.91 -34.38
CA LEU A 43 -2.32 2.06 -32.92
C LEU A 43 -2.54 0.74 -32.16
N GLY A 44 -3.29 -0.21 -32.75
CA GLY A 44 -3.55 -1.53 -32.15
C GLY A 44 -2.39 -2.53 -32.18
N THR A 45 -1.26 -2.21 -32.83
CA THR A 45 -0.15 -3.16 -33.05
C THR A 45 1.17 -2.77 -32.38
N LEU A 46 1.25 -1.57 -31.81
CA LEU A 46 2.44 -1.04 -31.15
C LEU A 46 2.28 -1.13 -29.63
N SER A 47 3.36 -1.52 -28.94
CA SER A 47 3.38 -1.49 -27.47
C SER A 47 3.50 -0.06 -26.95
N ALA A 48 3.05 0.18 -25.71
CA ALA A 48 3.09 1.49 -25.05
C ALA A 48 4.46 2.19 -25.11
N SER A 49 5.54 1.41 -24.94
CA SER A 49 6.89 1.96 -25.00
C SER A 49 7.30 2.33 -26.42
N GLN A 50 6.85 1.59 -27.44
CA GLN A 50 7.08 1.96 -28.84
C GLN A 50 6.31 3.22 -29.21
N ILE A 51 5.12 3.44 -28.67
CA ILE A 51 4.36 4.68 -28.86
C ILE A 51 5.11 5.84 -28.19
N ILE A 52 5.44 5.75 -26.90
CA ILE A 52 6.17 6.81 -26.17
C ILE A 52 7.55 7.10 -26.81
N ASP A 53 8.31 6.09 -27.20
CA ASP A 53 9.61 6.27 -27.84
C ASP A 53 9.47 6.92 -29.23
N LYS A 54 8.41 6.59 -29.98
CA LYS A 54 8.11 7.19 -31.28
C LYS A 54 7.67 8.66 -31.14
N LEU A 55 6.81 8.97 -30.17
CA LEU A 55 6.38 10.33 -29.82
C LEU A 55 7.57 11.21 -29.39
N LEU A 56 8.49 10.66 -28.58
CA LEU A 56 9.68 11.37 -28.11
C LEU A 56 10.83 11.43 -29.15
N SER A 57 10.72 10.67 -30.24
CA SER A 57 11.68 10.68 -31.35
C SER A 57 11.32 11.65 -32.49
N LEU A 58 10.09 12.16 -32.48
CA LEU A 58 9.58 13.03 -33.53
C LEU A 58 9.94 14.50 -33.25
N PRO A 59 10.53 15.22 -34.22
CA PRO A 59 10.77 16.65 -34.08
C PRO A 59 9.41 17.37 -34.02
N GLY A 60 9.07 17.99 -32.89
CA GLY A 60 7.87 18.84 -32.78
C GLY A 60 6.76 18.37 -31.82
N TYR A 61 6.81 17.18 -31.22
CA TYR A 61 5.82 16.75 -30.20
C TYR A 61 5.83 17.56 -28.90
N ILE A 62 6.95 18.24 -28.67
CA ILE A 62 7.10 19.27 -27.66
C ILE A 62 6.05 20.39 -27.93
N SER A 63 5.83 20.79 -29.18
CA SER A 63 5.00 21.97 -29.50
C SER A 63 3.54 21.89 -29.02
N PRO A 64 2.77 20.79 -29.24
CA PRO A 64 1.38 20.72 -28.76
C PRO A 64 1.25 20.54 -27.24
N TYR A 65 2.12 19.75 -26.62
CA TYR A 65 2.13 19.56 -25.17
C TYR A 65 2.51 20.86 -24.43
N PHE A 66 3.55 21.56 -24.88
CA PHE A 66 3.95 22.84 -24.31
C PHE A 66 2.90 23.94 -24.56
N TYR A 67 2.24 23.94 -25.72
CA TYR A 67 1.09 24.81 -25.97
C TYR A 67 -0.08 24.56 -25.00
N LEU A 68 -0.46 23.31 -24.76
CA LEU A 68 -1.51 22.97 -23.78
C LEU A 68 -1.09 23.29 -22.33
N MET A 69 0.18 23.12 -21.99
CA MET A 69 0.71 23.53 -20.69
C MET A 69 0.70 25.05 -20.49
N GLU A 70 0.96 25.84 -21.55
CA GLU A 70 0.85 27.30 -21.51
C GLU A 70 -0.59 27.77 -21.31
N GLN A 71 -1.57 27.00 -21.80
CA GLN A 71 -3.01 27.26 -21.64
C GLN A 71 -3.63 26.49 -20.47
N SER A 72 -2.83 25.95 -19.54
CA SER A 72 -3.31 24.99 -18.52
C SER A 72 -4.46 25.51 -17.65
N ASN A 73 -4.55 26.82 -17.47
CA ASN A 73 -5.56 27.50 -16.67
C ASN A 73 -6.95 27.48 -17.33
N GLU A 74 -6.99 27.33 -18.65
CA GLU A 74 -8.22 27.27 -19.46
C GLU A 74 -8.73 25.84 -19.65
N LEU A 75 -7.92 24.85 -19.26
CA LEU A 75 -8.27 23.42 -19.34
C LEU A 75 -9.06 22.97 -18.12
N SER A 76 -9.94 21.99 -18.33
CA SER A 76 -10.63 21.29 -17.24
C SER A 76 -9.61 20.61 -16.31
N GLU A 77 -10.03 20.36 -15.08
CA GLU A 77 -9.18 19.77 -14.05
C GLU A 77 -8.60 18.40 -14.48
N ASP A 78 -9.43 17.55 -15.10
CA ASP A 78 -9.01 16.21 -15.54
C ASP A 78 -7.96 16.26 -16.64
N VAL A 79 -8.09 17.20 -17.58
CA VAL A 79 -7.11 17.41 -18.65
C VAL A 79 -5.81 17.96 -18.08
N ARG A 80 -5.89 18.88 -17.11
CA ARG A 80 -4.71 19.39 -16.40
C ARG A 80 -3.98 18.30 -15.62
N LYS A 81 -4.70 17.39 -14.96
CA LYS A 81 -4.16 16.21 -14.26
C LYS A 81 -3.45 15.27 -15.25
N CYS A 82 -4.07 14.97 -16.37
CA CYS A 82 -3.50 14.15 -17.46
C CYS A 82 -2.20 14.74 -18.03
N LEU A 83 -2.19 16.06 -18.27
CA LEU A 83 -1.00 16.78 -18.74
C LEU A 83 0.13 16.74 -17.72
N ASN A 84 -0.17 16.93 -16.43
CA ASN A 84 0.82 16.82 -15.36
C ASN A 84 1.41 15.40 -15.24
N HIS A 85 0.59 14.35 -15.40
CA HIS A 85 1.09 12.97 -15.43
C HIS A 85 2.02 12.73 -16.63
N THR A 86 1.61 13.21 -17.80
CA THR A 86 2.40 13.14 -19.04
C THR A 86 3.73 13.90 -18.90
N ARG A 87 3.73 15.06 -18.24
CA ARG A 87 4.93 15.82 -17.89
C ARG A 87 5.95 14.96 -17.16
N LEU A 88 5.49 14.25 -16.14
CA LEU A 88 6.36 13.42 -15.31
C LEU A 88 6.97 12.27 -16.11
N LEU A 89 6.21 11.63 -17.00
CA LEU A 89 6.71 10.59 -17.90
C LEU A 89 7.76 11.13 -18.90
N ILE A 90 7.55 12.33 -19.44
CA ILE A 90 8.51 13.01 -20.33
C ILE A 90 9.81 13.28 -19.57
N LEU A 91 9.72 13.88 -18.38
CA LEU A 91 10.88 14.17 -17.53
C LEU A 91 11.62 12.89 -17.15
N LYS A 92 10.92 11.83 -16.78
CA LYS A 92 11.52 10.50 -16.52
C LYS A 92 12.40 10.05 -17.68
N ASN A 93 11.88 10.11 -18.92
CA ASN A 93 12.63 9.61 -20.06
C ASN A 93 13.79 10.55 -20.47
N GLN A 94 13.60 11.87 -20.36
CA GLN A 94 14.67 12.85 -20.60
C GLN A 94 15.85 12.65 -19.65
N TYR A 95 15.58 12.55 -18.35
CA TYR A 95 16.63 12.35 -17.34
C TYR A 95 17.21 10.94 -17.37
N ALA A 96 16.44 9.92 -17.73
CA ALA A 96 16.99 8.56 -17.87
C ALA A 96 18.03 8.48 -18.99
N LYS A 97 17.80 9.16 -20.12
CA LYS A 97 18.80 9.28 -21.19
C LYS A 97 20.08 9.96 -20.69
N ARG A 98 19.97 10.97 -19.83
CA ARG A 98 21.11 11.69 -19.26
C ARG A 98 21.91 10.85 -18.24
N HIS A 99 21.23 10.19 -17.31
CA HIS A 99 21.85 9.47 -16.19
C HIS A 99 22.30 8.05 -16.56
N PHE A 100 21.55 7.37 -17.43
CA PHE A 100 21.72 5.94 -17.70
C PHE A 100 22.02 5.63 -19.17
N ASN A 101 22.01 6.63 -20.05
CA ASN A 101 22.16 6.46 -21.50
C ASN A 101 21.18 5.43 -22.10
N THR A 102 19.96 5.36 -21.54
CA THR A 102 18.90 4.46 -21.99
C THR A 102 17.53 5.05 -21.65
N SER A 103 16.45 4.43 -22.14
CA SER A 103 15.10 4.84 -21.75
C SER A 103 14.81 4.49 -20.29
N TYR A 104 13.95 5.28 -19.65
CA TYR A 104 13.55 5.06 -18.26
C TYR A 104 13.06 3.63 -18.01
N TYR A 105 12.26 3.10 -18.92
CA TYR A 105 11.71 1.75 -18.83
C TYR A 105 12.78 0.66 -18.90
N THR A 106 13.77 0.83 -19.78
CA THR A 106 14.88 -0.11 -19.90
C THR A 106 15.71 -0.12 -18.63
N HIS A 107 16.01 1.05 -18.09
CA HIS A 107 16.70 1.19 -16.80
C HIS A 107 15.92 0.58 -15.64
N TYR A 108 14.61 0.86 -15.55
CA TYR A 108 13.73 0.29 -14.54
C TYR A 108 13.75 -1.25 -14.56
N LYS A 109 13.65 -1.86 -15.75
CA LYS A 109 13.75 -3.32 -15.90
C LYS A 109 15.10 -3.88 -15.47
N LEU A 110 16.19 -3.16 -15.76
CA LEU A 110 17.53 -3.57 -15.33
C LEU A 110 17.63 -3.54 -13.80
N LEU A 111 17.19 -2.45 -13.16
CA LEU A 111 17.13 -2.35 -11.70
C LEU A 111 16.24 -3.43 -11.08
N ASP A 112 15.07 -3.71 -11.67
CA ASP A 112 14.18 -4.76 -11.19
C ASP A 112 14.83 -6.14 -11.29
N ASN A 113 15.51 -6.44 -12.40
CA ASN A 113 16.26 -7.68 -12.56
C ASN A 113 17.44 -7.80 -11.58
N GLU A 114 18.19 -6.71 -11.36
CA GLU A 114 19.22 -6.69 -10.31
C GLU A 114 18.62 -6.92 -8.93
N TRP A 115 17.43 -6.38 -8.68
CA TRP A 115 16.70 -6.61 -7.44
C TRP A 115 16.22 -8.04 -7.25
N GLN A 116 15.70 -8.67 -8.31
CA GLN A 116 15.34 -10.08 -8.27
C GLN A 116 16.57 -10.97 -8.08
N LYS A 117 17.71 -10.62 -8.68
CA LYS A 117 18.98 -11.33 -8.43
C LYS A 117 19.45 -11.17 -6.99
N ALA A 118 19.30 -9.97 -6.43
CA ALA A 118 19.60 -9.69 -5.03
C ALA A 118 18.77 -10.58 -4.09
N LEU A 119 17.49 -10.80 -4.37
CA LEU A 119 16.64 -11.71 -3.58
C LEU A 119 17.19 -13.15 -3.49
N HIS A 120 18.03 -13.56 -4.43
CA HIS A 120 18.51 -14.94 -4.58
C HIS A 120 20.04 -15.10 -4.47
N SER A 121 20.81 -14.01 -4.30
CA SER A 121 22.28 -14.03 -4.31
C SER A 121 22.89 -12.89 -3.48
N ARG A 122 24.23 -12.83 -3.39
CA ARG A 122 24.92 -11.69 -2.76
C ARG A 122 24.81 -10.45 -3.66
N LEU A 123 24.44 -9.31 -3.07
CA LEU A 123 24.44 -8.03 -3.76
C LEU A 123 25.82 -7.70 -4.31
N SER A 124 25.88 -7.32 -5.59
CA SER A 124 27.08 -6.77 -6.20
C SER A 124 27.29 -5.34 -5.69
N PRO A 125 28.54 -4.89 -5.45
CA PRO A 125 28.83 -3.48 -5.21
C PRO A 125 28.27 -2.53 -6.28
N THR A 126 28.08 -3.02 -7.51
CA THR A 126 27.45 -2.26 -8.59
C THR A 126 26.01 -1.89 -8.28
N PHE A 127 25.29 -2.72 -7.53
CA PHE A 127 23.91 -2.50 -7.17
C PHE A 127 23.73 -1.22 -6.33
N TYR A 128 24.56 -1.03 -5.30
CA TYR A 128 24.51 0.17 -4.47
C TYR A 128 24.88 1.43 -5.25
N LYS A 129 25.87 1.33 -6.15
CA LYS A 129 26.18 2.44 -7.06
C LYS A 129 25.00 2.80 -7.97
N ASN A 130 24.30 1.79 -8.49
CA ASN A 130 23.11 2.00 -9.32
C ASN A 130 21.96 2.63 -8.52
N LEU A 131 21.81 2.30 -7.24
CA LEU A 131 20.87 2.99 -6.34
C LEU A 131 21.25 4.44 -6.10
N ASP A 132 22.52 4.76 -5.85
CA ASP A 132 22.94 6.16 -5.69
C ASP A 132 22.69 6.95 -6.99
N GLN A 133 22.95 6.36 -8.16
CA GLN A 133 22.60 6.98 -9.45
C GLN A 133 21.09 7.13 -9.62
N GLN A 134 20.29 6.16 -9.16
CA GLN A 134 18.84 6.27 -9.13
C GLN A 134 18.37 7.44 -8.27
N ARG A 135 19.00 7.66 -7.10
CA ARG A 135 18.72 8.84 -6.25
C ARG A 135 18.98 10.15 -6.97
N GLU A 136 20.12 10.28 -7.65
CA GLU A 136 20.45 11.50 -8.42
C GLU A 136 19.47 11.72 -9.57
N PHE A 137 19.10 10.66 -10.28
CA PHE A 137 18.04 10.70 -11.29
C PHE A 137 16.71 11.20 -10.71
N LEU A 138 16.29 10.69 -9.56
CA LEU A 138 15.05 11.13 -8.89
C LEU A 138 15.13 12.60 -8.47
N TYR A 139 16.24 13.03 -7.89
CA TYR A 139 16.47 14.41 -7.48
C TYR A 139 16.28 15.38 -8.67
N ASP A 140 16.88 15.05 -9.81
CA ASP A 140 16.79 15.86 -11.03
C ASP A 140 15.37 15.87 -11.62
N VAL A 141 14.70 14.70 -11.67
CA VAL A 141 13.32 14.61 -12.16
C VAL A 141 12.39 15.45 -11.29
N TYR A 142 12.47 15.32 -9.96
CA TYR A 142 11.64 16.11 -9.05
C TYR A 142 12.01 17.60 -9.09
N GLY A 143 13.30 17.94 -9.21
CA GLY A 143 13.75 19.33 -9.30
C GLY A 143 13.10 20.05 -10.48
N SER A 144 13.08 19.40 -11.64
CA SER A 144 12.42 19.93 -12.84
C SER A 144 10.90 19.83 -12.81
N TYR A 145 10.33 18.82 -12.16
CA TYR A 145 8.89 18.67 -12.04
C TYR A 145 8.29 19.74 -11.12
N PHE A 146 8.95 20.00 -9.98
CA PHE A 146 8.53 20.98 -8.98
C PHE A 146 9.12 22.39 -9.18
N ALA A 147 9.98 22.57 -10.19
CA ALA A 147 10.73 23.81 -10.43
C ALA A 147 11.51 24.30 -9.19
N SER A 148 12.13 23.37 -8.46
CA SER A 148 12.85 23.62 -7.21
C SER A 148 14.28 23.10 -7.26
N HIS A 149 15.23 23.90 -6.77
CA HIS A 149 16.66 23.61 -6.84
C HIS A 149 17.25 23.05 -5.52
N SER A 150 16.47 23.09 -4.44
CA SER A 150 16.88 22.66 -3.08
C SER A 150 15.88 21.67 -2.48
N LEU A 151 15.68 20.56 -3.18
CA LEU A 151 14.79 19.51 -2.72
C LEU A 151 15.41 18.71 -1.58
N ASN A 152 14.61 18.47 -0.54
CA ASN A 152 14.89 17.44 0.44
C ASN A 152 13.67 16.49 0.47
N HIS A 153 13.80 15.39 1.20
CA HIS A 153 12.74 14.39 1.32
C HIS A 153 11.40 15.01 1.75
N PHE A 154 11.42 15.95 2.70
CA PHE A 154 10.21 16.65 3.14
C PHE A 154 9.59 17.49 2.02
N HIS A 155 10.38 18.26 1.27
CA HIS A 155 9.87 19.02 0.13
C HIS A 155 9.22 18.13 -0.92
N ILE A 156 9.81 16.96 -1.19
CA ILE A 156 9.23 15.99 -2.14
C ILE A 156 7.90 15.46 -1.63
N LEU A 157 7.83 15.05 -0.37
CA LEU A 157 6.55 14.62 0.22
C LEU A 157 5.52 15.74 0.13
N SER A 158 5.87 16.98 0.49
CA SER A 158 4.96 18.13 0.46
C SER A 158 4.45 18.43 -0.94
N HIS A 159 5.28 18.26 -1.97
CA HIS A 159 4.83 18.40 -3.35
C HIS A 159 4.00 17.21 -3.85
N LEU A 160 4.27 15.99 -3.37
CA LEU A 160 3.52 14.79 -3.77
C LEU A 160 2.16 14.68 -3.09
N TYR A 161 2.06 15.10 -1.83
CA TYR A 161 0.90 14.85 -0.96
C TYR A 161 0.26 16.12 -0.38
N GLY A 162 0.83 17.30 -0.63
CA GLY A 162 0.40 18.57 -0.07
C GLY A 162 1.18 18.97 1.18
N GLN A 163 1.55 20.25 1.29
CA GLN A 163 2.38 20.75 2.39
C GLN A 163 1.67 20.62 3.75
N GLU A 164 0.44 21.11 3.86
CA GLU A 164 -0.36 21.04 5.09
C GLU A 164 -0.56 19.59 5.56
N PHE A 165 -0.87 18.70 4.61
CA PHE A 165 -0.99 17.26 4.86
C PHE A 165 0.30 16.70 5.48
N VAL A 166 1.45 16.97 4.87
CA VAL A 166 2.73 16.41 5.31
C VAL A 166 3.17 17.00 6.65
N GLU A 167 2.97 18.30 6.87
CA GLU A 167 3.29 18.97 8.14
C GLU A 167 2.49 18.39 9.31
N TYR A 168 1.16 18.36 9.19
CA TYR A 168 0.26 17.84 10.21
C TYR A 168 0.59 16.37 10.53
N HIS A 169 0.70 15.51 9.52
CA HIS A 169 0.93 14.10 9.75
C HIS A 169 2.35 13.80 10.23
N THR A 170 3.37 14.57 9.83
CA THR A 170 4.71 14.47 10.40
C THR A 170 4.69 14.77 11.89
N TYR A 171 3.97 15.81 12.31
CA TYR A 171 3.78 16.12 13.72
C TYR A 171 3.09 14.98 14.48
N CYS A 172 1.96 14.48 13.97
CA CYS A 172 1.23 13.36 14.57
C CYS A 172 2.09 12.09 14.68
N LEU A 173 2.79 11.72 13.61
CA LEU A 173 3.65 10.53 13.58
C LEU A 173 4.85 10.65 14.53
N ASN A 174 5.44 11.83 14.71
CA ASN A 174 6.52 11.99 15.68
C ASN A 174 6.04 11.77 17.12
N ARG A 175 4.85 12.29 17.46
CA ARG A 175 4.22 12.07 18.76
C ARG A 175 3.80 10.61 18.96
N PHE A 176 3.24 9.98 17.93
CA PHE A 176 2.90 8.55 17.94
C PHE A 176 4.14 7.70 18.23
N LYS A 177 5.23 7.92 17.49
CA LYS A 177 6.47 7.14 17.61
C LYS A 177 7.03 7.13 19.04
N ALA A 178 7.11 8.30 19.68
CA ALA A 178 7.66 8.44 21.03
C ALA A 178 6.86 7.63 22.06
N ASN A 179 5.54 7.72 21.99
CA ASN A 179 4.63 7.04 22.89
C ASN A 179 4.50 5.55 22.57
N TYR A 180 4.41 5.17 21.30
CA TYR A 180 4.33 3.78 20.85
C TYR A 180 5.60 3.00 21.21
N SER A 181 6.78 3.59 20.97
CA SER A 181 8.06 2.98 21.39
C SER A 181 8.13 2.78 22.90
N SER A 182 7.62 3.75 23.68
CA SER A 182 7.57 3.64 25.14
C SER A 182 6.58 2.58 25.60
N PHE A 183 5.41 2.51 24.97
CA PHE A 183 4.41 1.47 25.20
C PHE A 183 5.00 0.09 24.94
N MET A 184 5.58 -0.13 23.76
CA MET A 184 6.18 -1.40 23.34
C MET A 184 7.33 -1.86 24.26
N LYS A 185 8.13 -0.91 24.78
CA LYS A 185 9.18 -1.21 25.78
C LYS A 185 8.59 -1.58 27.15
N ARG A 186 7.55 -0.87 27.60
CA ARG A 186 6.93 -1.07 28.92
C ARG A 186 6.13 -2.36 29.00
N THR A 187 5.49 -2.78 27.91
CA THR A 187 4.65 -3.99 27.87
C THR A 187 5.44 -5.30 27.82
N GLN A 188 6.78 -5.28 27.99
CA GLN A 188 7.66 -6.47 28.02
C GLN A 188 7.48 -7.43 26.80
N LEU A 189 7.03 -6.90 25.65
CA LEU A 189 6.58 -7.73 24.52
C LEU A 189 7.70 -8.47 23.75
N GLU A 190 8.96 -8.08 23.93
CA GLU A 190 10.06 -8.72 23.21
C GLU A 190 10.46 -10.09 23.76
N LYS A 191 10.02 -10.49 24.98
CA LYS A 191 10.54 -11.73 25.59
C LYS A 191 9.57 -12.91 25.72
N ASP A 192 8.25 -12.74 25.91
CA ASP A 192 7.41 -13.85 26.39
C ASP A 192 6.05 -14.12 25.72
N LEU A 193 5.66 -13.42 24.64
CA LEU A 193 4.49 -13.83 23.85
C LEU A 193 4.83 -14.93 22.83
N LYS A 194 5.35 -16.06 23.30
CA LYS A 194 5.43 -17.29 22.47
C LYS A 194 4.07 -17.97 22.50
N PHE A 195 3.14 -17.45 21.70
CA PHE A 195 1.81 -18.03 21.62
C PHE A 195 1.77 -19.08 20.52
N LYS A 196 1.47 -20.33 20.90
CA LYS A 196 1.14 -21.38 19.95
C LYS A 196 -0.38 -21.39 19.82
N SER A 197 -0.89 -20.97 18.67
CA SER A 197 -2.26 -21.31 18.32
C SER A 197 -2.35 -22.82 18.13
N HIS A 198 -3.29 -23.48 18.79
CA HIS A 198 -3.57 -24.89 18.62
C HIS A 198 -4.51 -25.12 17.43
N LEU A 199 -5.54 -24.29 17.29
CA LEU A 199 -6.57 -24.44 16.25
C LEU A 199 -6.03 -24.06 14.88
N PHE A 200 -5.49 -22.85 14.76
CA PHE A 200 -5.10 -22.27 13.47
C PHE A 200 -3.80 -22.84 12.92
N VAL A 201 -2.93 -23.40 13.79
CA VAL A 201 -1.73 -24.13 13.36
C VAL A 201 -2.07 -25.54 12.85
N GLY A 202 -3.09 -26.20 13.44
CA GLY A 202 -3.50 -27.55 13.05
C GLY A 202 -4.35 -27.62 11.78
N MET A 203 -4.95 -26.49 11.37
CA MET A 203 -5.86 -26.45 10.23
C MET A 203 -5.12 -26.64 8.89
N ASN A 204 -5.55 -27.62 8.10
CA ASN A 204 -4.98 -27.90 6.78
C ASN A 204 -5.36 -26.84 5.73
N GLN A 205 -4.63 -26.78 4.61
CA GLN A 205 -4.84 -25.76 3.57
C GLN A 205 -6.24 -25.78 2.96
N GLU A 206 -6.86 -26.93 2.75
CA GLU A 206 -8.23 -27.00 2.19
C GLU A 206 -9.25 -26.36 3.13
N LYS A 207 -9.18 -26.65 4.44
CA LYS A 207 -10.03 -26.00 5.44
C LYS A 207 -9.75 -24.49 5.53
N ARG A 208 -8.47 -24.07 5.48
CA ARG A 208 -8.11 -22.64 5.45
C ARG A 208 -8.70 -21.95 4.22
N LYS A 209 -8.63 -22.58 3.04
CA LYS A 209 -9.26 -22.08 1.81
C LYS A 209 -10.77 -21.91 1.97
N ILE A 210 -11.46 -22.90 2.55
CA ILE A 210 -12.91 -22.81 2.82
C ILE A 210 -13.21 -21.66 3.78
N LEU A 211 -12.44 -21.51 4.86
CA LEU A 211 -12.56 -20.41 5.81
C LEU A 211 -12.39 -19.06 5.10
N TYR A 212 -11.34 -18.89 4.32
CA TYR A 212 -11.06 -17.66 3.58
C TYR A 212 -12.15 -17.35 2.56
N GLN A 213 -12.61 -18.34 1.79
CA GLN A 213 -13.73 -18.14 0.85
C GLN A 213 -15.03 -17.76 1.59
N THR A 214 -15.26 -18.33 2.76
CA THR A 214 -16.42 -18.02 3.60
C THR A 214 -16.37 -16.59 4.14
N LEU A 215 -15.19 -16.12 4.55
CA LEU A 215 -14.94 -14.73 4.93
C LEU A 215 -15.18 -13.77 3.75
N ILE A 216 -14.60 -14.07 2.59
CA ILE A 216 -14.78 -13.28 1.36
C ILE A 216 -16.27 -13.16 1.00
N ASN A 217 -17.00 -14.27 1.04
CA ASN A 217 -18.43 -14.26 0.69
C ASN A 217 -19.25 -13.42 1.67
N ASN A 218 -18.87 -13.37 2.95
CA ASN A 218 -19.63 -12.62 3.97
C ASN A 218 -19.22 -11.16 4.09
N VAL A 219 -17.95 -10.83 3.88
CA VAL A 219 -17.42 -9.46 3.98
C VAL A 219 -17.52 -8.72 2.65
N PHE A 220 -17.24 -9.41 1.54
CA PHE A 220 -16.85 -8.77 0.28
C PHE A 220 -17.90 -8.93 -0.82
N ASN A 221 -18.25 -10.17 -1.18
CA ASN A 221 -19.22 -10.43 -2.27
C ASN A 221 -20.64 -9.94 -1.91
N LYS A 222 -20.92 -9.73 -0.62
CA LYS A 222 -22.16 -9.09 -0.16
C LYS A 222 -22.17 -7.58 -0.35
N HIS A 223 -21.02 -6.93 -0.52
CA HIS A 223 -20.91 -5.47 -0.62
C HIS A 223 -20.89 -4.96 -2.07
N PHE A 224 -20.26 -5.74 -2.96
CA PHE A 224 -20.13 -5.42 -4.37
C PHE A 224 -20.73 -6.54 -5.22
N ASP A 225 -21.30 -6.17 -6.38
CA ASP A 225 -21.72 -7.13 -7.41
C ASP A 225 -20.49 -7.66 -8.17
N CYS A 226 -19.67 -8.44 -7.45
CA CYS A 226 -18.42 -9.00 -7.92
C CYS A 226 -18.20 -10.38 -7.30
N GLN A 227 -17.43 -11.22 -7.98
CA GLN A 227 -17.05 -12.52 -7.46
C GLN A 227 -15.57 -12.52 -7.09
N VAL A 228 -15.27 -12.63 -5.81
CA VAL A 228 -13.89 -12.82 -5.33
C VAL A 228 -13.68 -14.28 -4.91
N THR A 229 -12.61 -14.90 -5.40
CA THR A 229 -12.23 -16.27 -5.07
C THR A 229 -10.79 -16.35 -4.55
N VAL A 230 -10.49 -17.36 -3.75
CA VAL A 230 -9.16 -17.58 -3.17
C VAL A 230 -8.59 -18.96 -3.49
N HIS A 231 -7.31 -19.01 -3.81
CA HIS A 231 -6.56 -20.25 -3.97
C HIS A 231 -5.10 -20.11 -3.51
N PHE A 232 -4.42 -21.25 -3.46
CA PHE A 232 -3.03 -21.37 -3.03
C PHE A 232 -2.10 -21.50 -4.25
N HIS A 233 -1.03 -20.71 -4.29
CA HIS A 233 -0.08 -20.65 -5.39
C HIS A 233 1.35 -20.46 -4.88
N LYS A 234 2.36 -20.71 -5.73
CA LYS A 234 3.78 -20.53 -5.35
C LYS A 234 4.13 -19.09 -4.97
N HIS A 235 3.49 -18.14 -5.65
CA HIS A 235 3.69 -16.70 -5.45
C HIS A 235 2.34 -16.03 -5.27
N SER A 236 2.28 -15.11 -4.31
CA SER A 236 1.06 -14.37 -4.00
C SER A 236 0.83 -13.24 -4.99
N HIS A 237 -0.39 -13.12 -5.50
CA HIS A 237 -0.79 -12.07 -6.45
C HIS A 237 -2.32 -12.03 -6.60
N ILE A 238 -2.84 -10.93 -7.14
CA ILE A 238 -4.25 -10.80 -7.55
C ILE A 238 -4.32 -10.93 -9.07
N ILE A 239 -5.21 -11.76 -9.58
CA ILE A 239 -5.58 -11.79 -11.00
C ILE A 239 -6.93 -11.10 -11.15
N THR A 240 -7.00 -10.09 -12.03
CA THR A 240 -8.25 -9.39 -12.36
C THR A 240 -8.77 -9.90 -13.70
N LYS A 241 -9.99 -10.43 -13.73
CA LYS A 241 -10.68 -10.79 -14.98
C LYS A 241 -11.67 -9.70 -15.34
N HIS A 242 -11.21 -8.72 -16.14
CA HIS A 242 -11.92 -7.47 -16.44
C HIS A 242 -13.33 -7.66 -17.01
N HIS A 243 -13.59 -8.74 -17.77
CA HIS A 243 -14.87 -8.98 -18.41
C HIS A 243 -15.94 -9.62 -17.49
N GLU A 244 -15.59 -10.09 -16.29
CA GLU A 244 -16.46 -10.91 -15.44
C GLU A 244 -16.68 -10.32 -14.03
N ASN A 245 -16.21 -9.09 -13.74
CA ASN A 245 -16.15 -8.54 -12.37
C ASN A 245 -15.61 -9.56 -11.35
N THR A 246 -14.67 -10.38 -11.79
CA THR A 246 -14.15 -11.52 -11.03
C THR A 246 -12.71 -11.28 -10.65
N TYR A 247 -12.42 -11.44 -9.36
CA TYR A 247 -11.07 -11.33 -8.81
C TYR A 247 -10.64 -12.68 -8.24
N VAL A 248 -9.40 -13.05 -8.53
CA VAL A 248 -8.80 -14.26 -7.98
C VAL A 248 -7.62 -13.86 -7.11
N ILE A 249 -7.72 -14.13 -5.81
CA ILE A 249 -6.65 -13.94 -4.83
C ILE A 249 -5.83 -15.23 -4.78
N SER A 250 -4.56 -15.13 -5.16
CA SER A 250 -3.58 -16.21 -5.02
C SER A 250 -2.77 -15.95 -3.76
N LEU A 251 -2.94 -16.79 -2.73
CA LEU A 251 -2.13 -16.76 -1.51
C LEU A 251 -0.86 -17.59 -1.70
N ALA A 252 0.26 -17.16 -1.11
CA ALA A 252 1.50 -17.91 -1.20
C ALA A 252 1.44 -19.21 -0.37
N ASN A 253 1.95 -20.29 -0.96
CA ASN A 253 2.11 -21.57 -0.26
C ASN A 253 3.15 -21.46 0.86
N TYR A 254 3.04 -22.34 1.86
CA TYR A 254 3.99 -22.49 2.98
C TYR A 254 4.01 -21.35 3.99
N LEU A 255 2.99 -20.49 3.98
CA LEU A 255 2.75 -19.51 5.02
C LEU A 255 1.97 -20.12 6.20
N THR A 256 2.09 -19.51 7.37
CA THR A 256 1.23 -19.77 8.52
C THR A 256 -0.14 -19.14 8.33
N PHE A 257 -1.15 -19.59 9.08
CA PHE A 257 -2.51 -19.04 9.00
C PHE A 257 -2.55 -17.51 9.19
N ALA A 258 -1.73 -16.94 10.09
CA ALA A 258 -1.71 -15.50 10.34
C ALA A 258 -1.14 -14.71 9.16
N GLU A 259 -0.08 -15.24 8.52
CA GLU A 259 0.51 -14.65 7.32
C GLU A 259 -0.45 -14.74 6.13
N GLU A 260 -1.10 -15.90 5.94
CA GLU A 260 -2.12 -16.10 4.92
C GLU A 260 -3.32 -15.15 5.12
N LEU A 261 -3.76 -14.96 6.37
CA LEU A 261 -4.84 -14.05 6.71
C LEU A 261 -4.46 -12.58 6.47
N ASP A 262 -3.28 -12.13 6.92
CA ASP A 262 -2.80 -10.77 6.65
C ASP A 262 -2.68 -10.50 5.14
N GLN A 263 -2.17 -11.48 4.38
CA GLN A 263 -2.07 -11.39 2.93
C GLN A 263 -3.45 -11.31 2.26
N LEU A 264 -4.40 -12.15 2.69
CA LEU A 264 -5.78 -12.10 2.23
C LEU A 264 -6.40 -10.72 2.49
N LEU A 265 -6.28 -10.19 3.72
CA LEU A 265 -6.85 -8.89 4.10
C LEU A 265 -6.20 -7.74 3.33
N THR A 266 -4.89 -7.82 3.05
CA THR A 266 -4.20 -6.87 2.18
C THR A 266 -4.82 -6.83 0.79
N TYR A 267 -5.02 -8.00 0.18
CA TYR A 267 -5.59 -8.08 -1.15
C TYR A 267 -7.07 -7.71 -1.19
N LEU A 268 -7.84 -8.03 -0.16
CA LEU A 268 -9.22 -7.56 -0.04
C LEU A 268 -9.27 -6.04 0.04
N GLY A 269 -8.44 -5.38 0.85
CA GLY A 269 -8.39 -3.92 0.89
C GLY A 269 -8.08 -3.29 -0.46
N GLU A 270 -7.15 -3.87 -1.24
CA GLU A 270 -6.84 -3.41 -2.60
C GLU A 270 -8.02 -3.59 -3.57
N ILE A 271 -8.68 -4.75 -3.57
CA ILE A 271 -9.85 -4.98 -4.44
C ILE A 271 -11.00 -4.07 -4.01
N PHE A 272 -11.21 -3.90 -2.71
CA PHE A 272 -12.26 -3.05 -2.15
C PHE A 272 -12.09 -1.62 -2.65
N TYR A 273 -10.88 -1.09 -2.51
CA TYR A 273 -10.52 0.23 -3.00
C TYR A 273 -10.81 0.39 -4.50
N LYS A 274 -10.36 -0.56 -5.33
CA LYS A 274 -10.62 -0.53 -6.79
C LYS A 274 -12.10 -0.53 -7.14
N LEU A 275 -12.93 -1.23 -6.37
CA LEU A 275 -14.37 -1.29 -6.59
C LEU A 275 -15.10 -0.04 -6.09
N SER A 276 -14.65 0.55 -4.98
CA SER A 276 -15.16 1.83 -4.49
C SER A 276 -14.91 2.96 -5.50
N LEU A 277 -13.74 2.98 -6.16
CA LEU A 277 -13.43 3.94 -7.22
C LEU A 277 -14.34 3.80 -8.46
N LYS A 278 -14.79 2.58 -8.80
CA LYS A 278 -15.68 2.37 -9.96
C LYS A 278 -17.09 2.91 -9.77
N ARG A 279 -17.52 3.15 -8.53
CA ARG A 279 -18.87 3.65 -8.20
C ARG A 279 -18.99 5.17 -8.30
N THR A 280 -17.87 5.87 -8.27
CA THR A 280 -17.78 7.30 -8.56
C THR A 280 -17.53 7.43 -10.06
N GLU A 281 -18.44 8.05 -10.82
CA GLU A 281 -18.26 8.38 -12.24
C GLU A 281 -17.07 9.33 -12.50
N GLU A 282 -16.35 9.73 -11.45
CA GLU A 282 -15.05 10.39 -11.47
C GLU A 282 -13.96 9.42 -11.95
N SER A 283 -13.96 9.17 -13.26
CA SER A 283 -12.79 8.67 -13.95
C SER A 283 -11.65 9.68 -13.81
N ILE A 284 -10.45 9.19 -13.50
CA ILE A 284 -9.16 9.91 -13.57
C ILE A 284 -8.75 10.66 -12.28
N ASP A 285 -8.97 10.08 -11.11
CA ASP A 285 -8.31 10.60 -9.89
C ASP A 285 -6.89 10.02 -9.69
N ALA A 286 -5.94 10.91 -9.98
CA ALA A 286 -4.56 10.67 -10.35
C ALA A 286 -3.69 10.16 -9.20
N CYS A 287 -3.13 8.96 -9.37
CA CYS A 287 -1.87 8.33 -8.90
C CYS A 287 -1.23 8.68 -7.52
N CYS A 288 -1.36 9.89 -6.97
CA CYS A 288 -0.73 10.34 -5.71
C CYS A 288 -1.73 10.41 -4.53
N THR A 289 -2.95 10.93 -4.72
CA THR A 289 -4.08 10.83 -3.76
C THR A 289 -4.64 9.41 -3.70
N ASN A 290 -4.48 8.66 -4.80
CA ASN A 290 -4.90 7.27 -4.97
C ASN A 290 -4.15 6.29 -4.04
N ASN A 291 -2.85 6.51 -3.82
CA ASN A 291 -2.03 5.61 -3.00
C ASN A 291 -2.38 5.70 -1.51
N TYR A 292 -2.64 6.90 -1.00
CA TYR A 292 -3.05 7.08 0.40
C TYR A 292 -4.39 6.39 0.68
N ALA A 293 -5.41 6.65 -0.14
CA ALA A 293 -6.72 6.02 -0.01
C ALA A 293 -6.65 4.49 -0.12
N LYS A 294 -5.85 3.97 -1.06
CA LYS A 294 -5.56 2.54 -1.19
C LYS A 294 -4.96 1.98 0.10
N GLU A 295 -3.90 2.59 0.62
CA GLU A 295 -3.21 2.12 1.81
C GLU A 295 -4.08 2.25 3.07
N GLN A 296 -4.98 3.23 3.13
CA GLN A 296 -5.96 3.37 4.21
C GLN A 296 -7.00 2.25 4.19
N MET A 297 -7.49 1.88 2.99
CA MET A 297 -8.39 0.74 2.85
C MET A 297 -7.68 -0.59 3.18
N ILE A 298 -6.43 -0.76 2.75
CA ILE A 298 -5.60 -1.92 3.13
C ILE A 298 -5.45 -1.97 4.65
N ALA A 299 -5.06 -0.87 5.28
CA ALA A 299 -4.90 -0.80 6.73
C ALA A 299 -6.21 -1.12 7.46
N PHE A 300 -7.35 -0.59 7.00
CA PHE A 300 -8.66 -0.90 7.57
C PHE A 300 -8.90 -2.41 7.59
N PHE A 301 -8.73 -3.08 6.45
CA PHE A 301 -8.92 -4.53 6.36
C PHE A 301 -7.96 -5.31 7.25
N GLN A 302 -6.68 -4.93 7.30
CA GLN A 302 -5.68 -5.61 8.14
C GLN A 302 -5.97 -5.49 9.64
N PHE A 303 -6.64 -4.42 10.07
CA PHE A 303 -7.05 -4.21 11.46
C PHE A 303 -8.41 -4.82 11.79
N LEU A 304 -9.21 -5.29 10.81
CA LEU A 304 -10.53 -5.89 11.07
C LEU A 304 -10.51 -6.99 12.15
N PRO A 305 -9.58 -7.96 12.14
CA PRO A 305 -9.56 -8.98 13.20
C PRO A 305 -9.33 -8.40 14.59
N LEU A 306 -8.67 -7.25 14.72
CA LEU A 306 -8.32 -6.62 15.99
C LEU A 306 -9.37 -5.62 16.48
N ALA A 307 -9.89 -4.82 15.55
CA ALA A 307 -10.75 -3.67 15.84
C ALA A 307 -12.24 -3.95 15.63
N CYS A 308 -12.61 -5.10 15.02
CA CYS A 308 -13.99 -5.52 14.83
C CYS A 308 -14.23 -6.90 15.48
N PRO A 309 -14.76 -6.94 16.72
CA PRO A 309 -15.01 -8.20 17.45
C PRO A 309 -15.90 -9.18 16.69
N SER A 310 -16.85 -8.69 15.89
CA SER A 310 -17.74 -9.54 15.09
C SER A 310 -16.98 -10.30 13.99
N VAL A 311 -15.99 -9.68 13.34
CA VAL A 311 -15.14 -10.36 12.36
C VAL A 311 -14.27 -11.43 13.05
N ALA A 312 -13.67 -11.11 14.20
CA ALA A 312 -12.89 -12.08 14.97
C ALA A 312 -13.75 -13.27 15.43
N THR A 313 -14.97 -13.00 15.88
CA THR A 313 -15.96 -14.01 16.28
C THR A 313 -16.34 -14.88 15.08
N PHE A 314 -16.57 -14.28 13.92
CA PHE A 314 -16.91 -15.00 12.69
C PHE A 314 -15.79 -15.96 12.28
N ILE A 315 -14.54 -15.46 12.17
CA ILE A 315 -13.37 -16.29 11.81
C ILE A 315 -13.23 -17.46 12.78
N THR A 316 -13.35 -17.20 14.09
CA THR A 316 -13.24 -18.21 15.14
C THR A 316 -14.35 -19.25 15.03
N LYS A 317 -15.61 -18.82 14.88
CA LYS A 317 -16.76 -19.71 14.75
C LYS A 317 -16.61 -20.63 13.55
N THR A 318 -16.29 -20.06 12.39
CA THR A 318 -16.08 -20.83 11.15
C THR A 318 -14.93 -21.83 11.30
N ALA A 319 -13.83 -21.44 11.94
CA ALA A 319 -12.71 -22.34 12.20
C ALA A 319 -13.12 -23.53 13.07
N LEU A 320 -13.89 -23.29 14.14
CA LEU A 320 -14.38 -24.36 15.02
C LEU A 320 -15.34 -25.31 14.31
N GLU A 321 -16.23 -24.78 13.48
CA GLU A 321 -17.15 -25.58 12.68
C GLU A 321 -16.40 -26.49 11.69
N LEU A 322 -15.38 -25.98 11.00
CA LEU A 322 -14.54 -26.75 10.08
C LEU A 322 -13.68 -27.82 10.77
N GLU A 323 -13.28 -27.57 12.01
CA GLU A 323 -12.57 -28.53 12.86
C GLU A 323 -13.52 -29.44 13.65
N GLN A 324 -14.83 -29.33 13.44
CA GLN A 324 -15.87 -30.11 14.12
C GLN A 324 -15.79 -29.99 15.66
N ILE A 325 -15.35 -28.84 16.15
CA ILE A 325 -15.24 -28.56 17.57
C ILE A 325 -16.57 -27.97 18.05
N PRO A 326 -17.22 -28.54 19.08
CA PRO A 326 -18.50 -28.04 19.57
C PRO A 326 -18.46 -26.56 19.96
N LEU A 327 -19.44 -25.79 19.46
CA LEU A 327 -19.60 -24.38 19.79
C LEU A 327 -20.13 -24.25 21.22
N SER A 328 -19.30 -23.71 22.11
CA SER A 328 -19.71 -23.26 23.44
C SER A 328 -19.15 -21.87 23.69
N LYS A 329 -19.83 -21.06 24.52
CA LYS A 329 -19.38 -19.71 24.85
C LYS A 329 -17.93 -19.69 25.36
N LYS A 330 -17.57 -20.67 26.21
CA LYS A 330 -16.20 -20.81 26.74
C LYS A 330 -15.17 -21.09 25.64
N LYS A 331 -15.47 -22.00 24.71
CA LYS A 331 -14.57 -22.32 23.58
C LYS A 331 -14.45 -21.15 22.61
N MET A 332 -15.57 -20.49 22.29
CA MET A 332 -15.56 -19.31 21.43
C MET A 332 -14.63 -18.23 21.98
N SER A 333 -14.79 -17.85 23.25
CA SER A 333 -13.91 -16.85 23.88
C SER A 333 -12.44 -17.29 23.87
N PHE A 334 -12.15 -18.54 24.25
CA PHE A 334 -10.79 -19.06 24.24
C PHE A 334 -10.12 -19.01 22.86
N TYR A 335 -10.79 -19.51 21.82
CA TYR A 335 -10.20 -19.56 20.48
C TYR A 335 -10.20 -18.20 19.78
N GLN A 336 -11.09 -17.29 20.16
CA GLN A 336 -11.06 -15.91 19.71
C GLN A 336 -9.86 -15.17 20.30
N GLU A 337 -9.62 -15.32 21.61
CA GLU A 337 -8.38 -14.85 22.23
C GLU A 337 -7.16 -15.49 21.56
N GLU A 338 -7.22 -16.79 21.24
CA GLU A 338 -6.15 -17.50 20.53
C GLU A 338 -5.87 -16.89 19.15
N LEU A 339 -6.91 -16.58 18.36
CA LEU A 339 -6.81 -15.90 17.07
C LEU A 339 -6.13 -14.54 17.22
N LEU A 340 -6.64 -13.71 18.14
CA LEU A 340 -6.14 -12.35 18.37
C LEU A 340 -4.67 -12.38 18.79
N MET A 341 -4.34 -13.23 19.76
CA MET A 341 -2.97 -13.41 20.25
C MET A 341 -2.05 -13.93 19.16
N TYR A 342 -2.49 -14.89 18.35
CA TYR A 342 -1.70 -15.41 17.24
C TYR A 342 -1.46 -14.35 16.17
N TYR A 343 -2.49 -13.56 15.85
CA TYR A 343 -2.42 -12.49 14.86
C TYR A 343 -1.51 -11.33 15.30
N ILE A 344 -1.41 -11.03 16.60
CA ILE A 344 -0.50 -10.00 17.15
C ILE A 344 0.82 -10.55 17.69
N SER A 345 1.03 -11.87 17.66
CA SER A 345 2.20 -12.49 18.26
C SER A 345 3.47 -11.94 17.61
N PHE A 346 4.45 -11.59 18.45
CA PHE A 346 5.73 -11.09 17.98
C PHE A 346 6.47 -12.23 17.31
N HIS A 347 6.63 -12.16 16.00
CA HIS A 347 7.40 -13.17 15.30
C HIS A 347 8.85 -13.12 15.75
N SER A 348 9.46 -14.29 15.88
CA SER A 348 10.86 -14.42 16.28
C SER A 348 11.79 -13.67 15.33
N ASN A 349 11.42 -13.46 14.07
CA ASN A 349 12.10 -12.58 13.12
C ASN A 349 11.16 -11.48 12.58
N PRO A 350 11.06 -10.31 13.24
CA PRO A 350 10.19 -9.20 12.81
C PRO A 350 10.69 -8.51 11.53
N LEU A 351 11.86 -8.90 11.03
CA LEU A 351 12.56 -8.24 9.92
C LEU A 351 12.27 -8.92 8.57
N ARG A 352 11.63 -10.09 8.55
CA ARG A 352 11.20 -10.74 7.31
C ARG A 352 10.04 -9.99 6.66
N ARG A 353 10.15 -9.71 5.36
CA ARG A 353 9.20 -8.87 4.59
C ARG A 353 7.75 -9.37 4.60
N GLN A 354 7.56 -10.69 4.72
CA GLN A 354 6.26 -11.36 4.68
C GLN A 354 5.66 -11.63 6.08
N LEU A 355 6.39 -11.31 7.16
CA LEU A 355 6.20 -11.86 8.50
C LEU A 355 6.02 -10.78 9.56
N VAL A 356 5.06 -9.89 9.36
CA VAL A 356 4.89 -8.77 10.29
C VAL A 356 3.42 -8.56 10.60
N ASN A 357 3.06 -8.87 11.84
CA ASN A 357 1.76 -8.51 12.37
C ASN A 357 1.50 -7.00 12.24
N PRO A 358 0.23 -6.56 12.20
CA PRO A 358 -0.10 -5.15 11.95
C PRO A 358 0.56 -4.15 12.91
N LEU A 359 0.85 -4.57 14.15
CA LEU A 359 1.48 -3.72 15.17
C LEU A 359 3.00 -3.60 14.99
N GLN A 360 3.72 -4.71 14.80
CA GLN A 360 5.15 -4.71 14.49
C GLN A 360 5.44 -3.94 13.19
N ARG A 361 4.49 -3.94 12.25
CA ARG A 361 4.60 -3.23 10.97
C ARG A 361 4.75 -1.73 11.16
N ILE A 362 4.10 -1.14 12.17
CA ILE A 362 4.24 0.28 12.49
C ILE A 362 5.71 0.62 12.77
N ASN A 363 6.39 -0.12 13.64
CA ASN A 363 7.80 0.11 13.97
C ASN A 363 8.72 -0.05 12.75
N LEU A 364 8.39 -1.00 11.89
CA LEU A 364 9.15 -1.29 10.68
C LEU A 364 9.00 -0.16 9.65
N LEU A 365 7.78 0.34 9.43
CA LEU A 365 7.53 1.48 8.56
C LEU A 365 8.23 2.75 9.08
N TYR A 366 8.34 2.93 10.40
CA TYR A 366 9.16 4.01 10.96
C TYR A 366 10.64 3.86 10.65
N CYS A 367 11.16 2.63 10.60
CA CYS A 367 12.55 2.38 10.20
C CYS A 367 12.73 2.70 8.71
N GLU A 368 11.83 2.18 7.85
CA GLU A 368 11.83 2.39 6.41
C GLU A 368 11.73 3.89 6.05
N ALA A 369 10.78 4.63 6.64
CA ALA A 369 10.61 6.07 6.42
C ALA A 369 11.82 6.88 6.88
N ASN A 370 12.46 6.50 7.99
CA ASN A 370 13.65 7.19 8.47
C ASN A 370 14.85 6.96 7.55
N ILE A 371 15.05 5.73 7.07
CA ILE A 371 16.16 5.45 6.16
C ILE A 371 15.92 6.08 4.79
N GLU A 372 14.69 6.08 4.28
CA GLU A 372 14.35 6.81 3.04
C GLU A 372 14.70 8.29 3.16
N LYS A 373 14.32 8.93 4.27
CA LYS A 373 14.67 10.33 4.54
C LYS A 373 16.18 10.56 4.53
N LEU A 374 16.94 9.73 5.24
CA LEU A 374 18.41 9.86 5.31
C LEU A 374 19.07 9.63 3.94
N TRP A 375 18.63 8.57 3.24
CA TRP A 375 19.15 8.21 1.94
C TRP A 375 18.86 9.29 0.90
N PHE A 376 17.61 9.75 0.80
CA PHE A 376 17.22 10.76 -0.17
C PHE A 376 17.95 12.09 0.09
N ASN A 377 18.09 12.49 1.36
CA ASN A 377 18.81 13.71 1.75
C ASN A 377 20.34 13.58 1.64
N LYS A 378 20.87 12.48 1.10
CA LYS A 378 22.31 12.19 0.98
C LYS A 378 23.05 12.18 2.32
N ALA A 379 22.34 11.98 3.42
CA ALA A 379 22.95 11.81 4.74
C ALA A 379 23.64 10.44 4.87
N ILE A 380 23.20 9.47 4.07
CA ILE A 380 23.83 8.14 3.93
C ILE A 380 23.90 7.79 2.43
N SER A 381 24.94 7.07 2.04
CA SER A 381 25.06 6.44 0.73
C SER A 381 24.27 5.13 0.65
N SER A 382 24.06 4.63 -0.56
CA SER A 382 23.41 3.34 -0.74
C SER A 382 24.23 2.18 -0.16
N ALA A 383 25.56 2.31 -0.14
CA ALA A 383 26.46 1.29 0.43
C ALA A 383 26.33 1.16 1.95
N GLU A 384 25.91 2.23 2.63
CA GLU A 384 25.71 2.26 4.08
C GLU A 384 24.32 1.75 4.52
N LEU A 385 23.41 1.46 3.57
CA LEU A 385 22.05 1.00 3.88
C LEU A 385 21.99 -0.27 4.76
N PRO A 386 22.84 -1.30 4.56
CA PRO A 386 22.82 -2.48 5.42
C PRO A 386 23.16 -2.15 6.88
N ASP A 387 24.18 -1.32 7.10
CA ASP A 387 24.68 -0.96 8.43
C ASP A 387 23.64 -0.11 9.17
N TYR A 388 23.06 0.88 8.49
CA TYR A 388 21.97 1.69 9.05
C TYR A 388 20.70 0.87 9.31
N TRP A 389 20.39 -0.11 8.46
CA TRP A 389 19.28 -1.03 8.69
C TRP A 389 19.51 -1.89 9.93
N GLU A 390 20.72 -2.43 10.10
CA GLU A 390 21.09 -3.19 11.29
C GLU A 390 21.03 -2.31 12.55
N GLU A 391 21.61 -1.11 12.53
CA GLU A 391 21.60 -0.19 13.66
C GLU A 391 20.16 0.13 14.12
N ILE A 392 19.30 0.53 13.17
CA ILE A 392 17.93 0.95 13.51
C ILE A 392 17.07 -0.23 13.96
N THR A 393 17.27 -1.41 13.40
CA THR A 393 16.50 -2.61 13.78
C THR A 393 16.97 -3.17 15.12
N LEU A 394 18.27 -3.14 15.44
CA LEU A 394 18.78 -3.43 16.77
C LEU A 394 18.23 -2.46 17.82
N LYS A 395 18.13 -1.17 17.48
CA LYS A 395 17.56 -0.15 18.38
C LYS A 395 16.07 -0.39 18.65
N THR A 396 15.33 -0.80 17.62
CA THR A 396 13.86 -0.87 17.62
C THR A 396 13.30 -2.23 18.06
N PHE A 397 13.93 -3.33 17.65
CA PHE A 397 13.46 -4.71 17.85
C PHE A 397 14.44 -5.58 18.65
N LYS A 398 15.58 -5.03 19.09
CA LYS A 398 16.66 -5.76 19.78
C LYS A 398 17.14 -7.00 19.03
N LYS A 399 17.01 -6.97 17.70
CA LYS A 399 17.37 -8.08 16.82
C LYS A 399 18.03 -7.57 15.56
N ALA A 400 19.15 -8.18 15.20
CA ALA A 400 19.84 -7.94 13.94
C ALA A 400 19.10 -8.62 12.77
N PRO A 401 19.18 -8.06 11.55
CA PRO A 401 18.68 -8.72 10.35
C PRO A 401 19.34 -10.09 10.17
N SER A 402 18.58 -11.05 9.62
CA SER A 402 19.15 -12.38 9.37
C SER A 402 20.10 -12.40 8.16
N HIS A 403 20.02 -11.36 7.33
CA HIS A 403 20.94 -11.09 6.24
C HIS A 403 21.06 -9.58 6.01
N PRO A 404 22.25 -9.02 5.72
CA PRO A 404 22.46 -7.60 5.43
C PRO A 404 21.57 -7.00 4.32
N ILE A 405 20.95 -7.87 3.51
CA ILE A 405 20.15 -7.51 2.33
C ILE A 405 18.68 -7.28 2.68
N GLU A 406 18.21 -7.76 3.83
CA GLU A 406 16.80 -7.70 4.22
C GLU A 406 16.29 -6.26 4.24
N GLY A 407 17.11 -5.32 4.70
CA GLY A 407 16.80 -3.90 4.69
C GLY A 407 16.72 -3.32 3.29
N THR A 408 17.71 -3.62 2.45
CA THR A 408 17.78 -3.06 1.10
C THR A 408 16.61 -3.57 0.24
N LEU A 409 16.18 -4.82 0.40
CA LEU A 409 15.02 -5.39 -0.32
C LEU A 409 13.67 -4.78 0.08
N ARG A 410 13.58 -4.14 1.23
CA ARG A 410 12.37 -3.43 1.67
C ARG A 410 12.21 -2.08 0.96
N MET A 411 13.32 -1.57 0.43
CA MET A 411 13.41 -0.31 -0.30
C MET A 411 13.18 -0.52 -1.81
N VAL A 412 12.57 -1.64 -2.21
CA VAL A 412 12.33 -1.96 -3.62
C VAL A 412 11.51 -0.87 -4.33
N GLU A 413 10.64 -0.17 -3.60
CA GLU A 413 9.79 0.91 -4.13
C GLU A 413 10.61 2.14 -4.58
N TRP A 414 11.86 2.28 -4.14
CA TRP A 414 12.74 3.39 -4.56
C TRP A 414 13.21 3.27 -6.01
N LYS A 415 12.98 2.13 -6.66
CA LYS A 415 13.22 1.99 -8.11
C LYS A 415 12.23 2.82 -8.94
N ASP A 416 11.13 3.29 -8.34
CA ASP A 416 10.12 4.14 -8.98
C ASP A 416 10.04 5.52 -8.29
N ILE A 417 9.23 6.43 -8.86
CA ILE A 417 8.96 7.80 -8.37
C ILE A 417 7.93 7.78 -7.21
N ASN A 418 7.80 6.66 -6.49
CA ASN A 418 6.88 6.50 -5.37
C ASN A 418 7.59 6.73 -4.03
N GLN A 419 8.19 7.92 -3.87
CA GLN A 419 8.77 8.32 -2.59
C GLN A 419 7.68 8.49 -1.52
N GLY A 420 8.01 8.16 -0.27
CA GLY A 420 7.08 8.31 0.85
C GLY A 420 6.17 7.11 1.07
N HIS A 421 6.42 5.94 0.45
CA HIS A 421 5.54 4.78 0.62
C HIS A 421 5.37 4.37 2.09
N ALA A 422 6.47 4.32 2.84
CA ALA A 422 6.42 3.99 4.27
C ALA A 422 5.74 5.10 5.09
N PHE A 423 5.93 6.38 4.71
CA PHE A 423 5.24 7.51 5.31
C PHE A 423 3.73 7.41 5.11
N ILE A 424 3.26 7.21 3.87
CA ILE A 424 1.84 7.11 3.54
C ILE A 424 1.16 5.95 4.25
N LYS A 425 1.82 4.79 4.36
CA LYS A 425 1.32 3.66 5.14
C LYS A 425 1.15 3.98 6.62
N LEU A 426 2.11 4.69 7.22
CA LEU A 426 1.98 5.15 8.60
C LEU A 426 0.81 6.11 8.77
N VAL A 427 0.67 7.08 7.87
CA VAL A 427 -0.44 8.03 7.88
C VAL A 427 -1.79 7.32 7.75
N ALA A 428 -1.90 6.40 6.79
CA ALA A 428 -3.07 5.55 6.58
C ALA A 428 -3.48 4.78 7.85
N ILE A 429 -2.53 4.14 8.53
CA ILE A 429 -2.80 3.41 9.78
C ILE A 429 -3.27 4.38 10.88
N CYS A 430 -2.58 5.50 11.08
CA CYS A 430 -2.94 6.46 12.12
C CYS A 430 -4.34 7.05 11.90
N ASN A 431 -4.72 7.35 10.65
CA ASN A 431 -5.98 7.99 10.33
C ASN A 431 -7.21 7.09 10.49
N LEU A 432 -7.04 5.77 10.58
CA LEU A 432 -8.13 4.87 11.02
C LEU A 432 -8.64 5.23 12.42
N PHE A 433 -7.79 5.84 13.25
CA PHE A 433 -8.09 6.23 14.63
C PHE A 433 -8.30 7.74 14.76
N HIS A 434 -8.63 8.43 13.67
CA HIS A 434 -8.80 9.88 13.70
C HIS A 434 -9.92 10.33 14.64
N ASP A 435 -11.01 9.56 14.77
CA ASP A 435 -12.08 9.89 15.71
C ASP A 435 -11.73 9.41 17.12
N GLU A 436 -12.28 10.09 18.13
CA GLU A 436 -12.21 9.60 19.50
C GLU A 436 -12.82 8.20 19.62
N LEU A 437 -12.21 7.39 20.48
CA LEU A 437 -12.78 6.09 20.82
C LEU A 437 -14.13 6.31 21.47
N THR A 438 -15.10 5.48 21.11
CA THR A 438 -16.39 5.41 21.79
C THR A 438 -16.20 5.10 23.28
N PRO A 439 -17.21 5.34 24.14
CA PRO A 439 -17.13 5.00 25.57
C PRO A 439 -16.77 3.53 25.84
N ASP A 440 -17.11 2.64 24.91
CA ASP A 440 -16.82 1.20 24.96
C ASP A 440 -15.37 0.86 24.54
N GLY A 441 -14.56 1.85 24.17
CA GLY A 441 -13.19 1.67 23.68
C GLY A 441 -13.09 1.29 22.20
N GLU A 442 -14.21 1.25 21.49
CA GLU A 442 -14.25 0.89 20.06
C GLU A 442 -13.94 2.11 19.18
N VAL A 443 -13.27 1.85 18.07
CA VAL A 443 -13.02 2.85 17.04
C VAL A 443 -14.29 3.03 16.19
N PRO A 444 -14.81 4.26 16.00
CA PRO A 444 -16.11 4.49 15.37
C PRO A 444 -16.31 3.81 14.02
N ILE A 445 -15.34 3.90 13.11
CA ILE A 445 -15.45 3.30 11.77
C ILE A 445 -15.58 1.77 11.80
N PHE A 446 -14.91 1.11 12.76
CA PHE A 446 -15.00 -0.33 12.93
C PHE A 446 -16.30 -0.75 13.62
N LYS A 447 -16.80 0.06 14.56
CA LYS A 447 -18.11 -0.13 15.21
C LYS A 447 -19.24 -0.02 14.20
N GLU A 448 -19.18 1.00 13.34
CA GLU A 448 -20.14 1.17 12.26
C GLU A 448 -20.09 -0.02 11.30
N PHE A 449 -18.90 -0.39 10.81
CA PHE A 449 -18.74 -1.57 9.96
C PHE A 449 -19.35 -2.82 10.60
N SER A 450 -19.08 -3.06 11.90
CA SER A 450 -19.62 -4.20 12.65
C SER A 450 -21.14 -4.24 12.61
N LYS A 451 -21.81 -3.09 12.77
CA LYS A 451 -23.28 -3.00 12.70
C LYS A 451 -23.82 -3.48 11.36
N TYR A 452 -23.18 -3.15 10.24
CA TYR A 452 -23.61 -3.61 8.92
C TYR A 452 -23.21 -5.06 8.66
N PHE A 453 -22.06 -5.49 9.17
CA PHE A 453 -21.60 -6.88 9.12
C PHE A 453 -22.59 -7.82 9.81
N ASP A 454 -22.95 -7.51 11.06
CA ASP A 454 -23.82 -8.34 11.90
C ASP A 454 -25.26 -8.43 11.34
N ASN A 455 -25.73 -7.37 10.69
CA ASN A 455 -27.07 -7.31 10.09
C ASN A 455 -27.11 -7.85 8.64
N ASN A 456 -26.03 -8.43 8.12
CA ASN A 456 -25.92 -8.85 6.71
C ASN A 456 -26.25 -7.73 5.70
N SER A 457 -26.02 -6.47 6.08
CA SER A 457 -26.37 -5.28 5.30
C SER A 457 -25.12 -4.52 4.84
N LEU A 458 -23.98 -5.20 4.72
CA LEU A 458 -22.72 -4.58 4.27
C LEU A 458 -22.85 -3.82 2.96
N HIS A 459 -23.70 -4.24 2.00
CA HIS A 459 -23.97 -3.47 0.77
C HIS A 459 -24.41 -2.02 1.01
N LEU A 460 -24.97 -1.71 2.19
CA LEU A 460 -25.40 -0.36 2.58
C LEU A 460 -24.32 0.44 3.32
N TRP A 461 -23.22 -0.20 3.73
CA TRP A 461 -22.15 0.49 4.46
C TRP A 461 -21.39 1.44 3.54
N ASN A 462 -21.30 2.72 3.93
CA ASN A 462 -20.59 3.71 3.12
C ASN A 462 -19.08 3.70 3.40
N SER A 463 -18.36 2.94 2.59
CA SER A 463 -16.90 2.87 2.66
C SER A 463 -16.17 4.16 2.24
N GLN A 464 -16.85 5.11 1.59
CA GLN A 464 -16.22 6.40 1.22
C GLN A 464 -15.84 7.22 2.44
N GLN A 465 -16.44 6.99 3.61
CA GLN A 465 -16.04 7.64 4.86
C GLN A 465 -14.61 7.27 5.28
N ILE A 466 -14.07 6.14 4.80
CA ILE A 466 -12.67 5.79 5.00
C ILE A 466 -11.80 6.66 4.08
N ILE A 467 -12.18 6.77 2.81
CA ILE A 467 -11.37 7.39 1.74
C ILE A 467 -11.40 8.92 1.81
N ASN A 468 -12.56 9.51 2.09
CA ASN A 468 -12.84 10.95 2.03
C ASN A 468 -12.74 11.63 3.39
N LYS A 469 -11.99 11.06 4.34
CA LYS A 469 -11.95 11.59 5.69
C LYS A 469 -11.19 12.91 5.71
N ASP A 470 -11.94 14.01 5.83
CA ASP A 470 -11.38 15.36 5.98
C ASP A 470 -10.44 15.42 7.20
N ILE A 471 -9.26 15.98 6.98
CA ILE A 471 -8.23 16.13 7.99
C ILE A 471 -8.63 17.31 8.87
N SER A 472 -9.20 17.03 10.03
CA SER A 472 -9.48 18.04 11.04
C SER A 472 -8.31 18.18 12.01
N ASP A 473 -7.84 19.42 12.22
CA ASP A 473 -6.76 19.74 13.17
C ASP A 473 -7.13 19.50 14.65
N GLN A 474 -8.41 19.24 14.95
CA GLN A 474 -8.91 19.21 16.33
C GLN A 474 -8.69 17.89 17.06
N VAL A 475 -8.44 16.79 16.33
CA VAL A 475 -8.25 15.47 16.94
C VAL A 475 -6.82 14.99 16.69
N ASN A 476 -6.28 14.19 17.63
CA ASN A 476 -4.94 13.61 17.54
C ASN A 476 -5.05 12.10 17.27
N PRO A 477 -5.07 11.65 16.00
CA PRO A 477 -5.22 10.25 15.63
C PRO A 477 -4.18 9.33 16.26
N ALA A 478 -2.96 9.84 16.45
CA ALA A 478 -1.88 9.13 17.11
C ALA A 478 -2.24 8.77 18.56
N GLN A 479 -2.87 9.68 19.30
CA GLN A 479 -3.25 9.41 20.69
C GLN A 479 -4.37 8.37 20.78
N ASN A 480 -5.36 8.45 19.89
CA ASN A 480 -6.45 7.48 19.83
C ASN A 480 -5.97 6.08 19.42
N ALA A 481 -5.05 5.99 18.46
CA ALA A 481 -4.39 4.74 18.09
C ALA A 481 -3.66 4.13 19.30
N LEU A 482 -2.93 4.94 20.08
CA LEU A 482 -2.28 4.48 21.31
C LEU A 482 -3.26 4.02 22.38
N ASN A 483 -4.37 4.76 22.55
CA ASN A 483 -5.41 4.40 23.51
C ASN A 483 -6.05 3.06 23.12
N PHE A 484 -6.38 2.87 21.85
CA PHE A 484 -6.94 1.62 21.33
C PHE A 484 -5.98 0.45 21.56
N ILE A 485 -4.72 0.61 21.14
CA ILE A 485 -3.68 -0.40 21.33
C ILE A 485 -3.54 -0.70 22.84
N GLY A 486 -3.41 0.32 23.68
CA GLY A 486 -3.31 0.15 25.14
C GLY A 486 -4.49 -0.59 25.76
N GLN A 487 -5.72 -0.24 25.39
CA GLN A 487 -6.93 -0.93 25.86
C GLN A 487 -6.99 -2.38 25.38
N PHE A 488 -6.69 -2.62 24.10
CA PHE A 488 -6.63 -3.95 23.52
C PHE A 488 -5.63 -4.84 24.27
N TYR A 489 -4.41 -4.35 24.51
CA TYR A 489 -3.41 -5.08 25.31
C TYR A 489 -3.87 -5.32 26.76
N ASN A 490 -4.50 -4.33 27.41
CA ASN A 490 -5.01 -4.51 28.77
C ASN A 490 -6.09 -5.59 28.83
N ASN A 491 -6.99 -5.62 27.84
CA ASN A 491 -8.11 -6.55 27.80
C ASN A 491 -7.68 -7.99 27.46
N TYR A 492 -6.72 -8.17 26.54
CA TYR A 492 -6.36 -9.50 26.04
C TYR A 492 -5.06 -10.08 26.61
N ILE A 493 -4.15 -9.24 27.14
CA ILE A 493 -2.83 -9.68 27.61
C ILE A 493 -2.68 -9.56 29.13
N TYR A 494 -3.05 -8.42 29.72
CA TYR A 494 -2.86 -8.22 31.17
C TYR A 494 -3.96 -8.82 32.05
N ARG A 495 -5.22 -8.82 31.60
CA ARG A 495 -6.37 -9.31 32.38
C ARG A 495 -6.53 -10.83 32.44
N ARG A 496 -5.49 -11.62 32.12
CA ARG A 496 -5.55 -13.09 32.21
C ARG A 496 -6.12 -13.55 33.56
N PRO A 497 -7.28 -14.24 33.60
CA PRO A 497 -7.43 -15.34 34.52
C PRO A 497 -6.53 -16.47 34.03
N LEU A 498 -5.93 -17.20 34.96
CA LEU A 498 -5.20 -18.46 34.77
C LEU A 498 -6.07 -19.52 34.05
N LEU A 499 -6.29 -19.39 32.74
CA LEU A 499 -7.00 -20.40 31.93
C LEU A 499 -6.06 -21.43 31.31
N VAL A 500 -4.75 -21.33 31.59
CA VAL A 500 -3.73 -22.27 31.09
C VAL A 500 -3.68 -23.58 31.90
N ASP A 501 -4.26 -23.64 33.10
CA ASP A 501 -4.04 -24.80 34.00
C ASP A 501 -5.08 -25.93 33.92
N LYS A 502 -6.10 -25.89 33.06
CA LYS A 502 -7.05 -27.01 32.93
C LYS A 502 -7.65 -27.17 31.55
N TYR A 503 -6.89 -27.71 30.60
CA TYR A 503 -7.42 -28.53 29.51
C TYR A 503 -6.41 -29.58 29.07
#